data_AF-N8RQE2-F1
#
_entry.id   AF-N8RQE2-F1
#
_cell.length_a   1.000
_cell.length_b   1.000
_cell.length_c   1.000
_cell.angle_alpha   90.00
_cell.angle_beta   90.00
_cell.angle_gamma   90.00
#
_symmetry.space_group_name_H-M   'P 1'
#
loop_
_entity.id
_entity.type
_entity.pdbx_description
1 polymer ?
#
loop_
_entity_poly.entity_id
_entity_poly.type
_entity_poly.pdbx_seq_one_letter_code
_entity_poly.pdbx_strand_id
1 'polypeptide(L)'
;MNIHDLREAQVRHENRKEEILNSRKELYQLRSKFIKYFNRNKIFKMEIDDYVIGVHSHKNNSNLINNFCYGLERQLDGLGRTLGATAFKFGVYYGQVESDKTDKYRFVKKFGTTHQEAFQNVKTALIELINSGENEKIEEIVENPLSPMFKGKILSTYFPDRYLNIFSDKHLNFFISQFDLDTVDLINKDPVYKREALFNFKNQDPVMQNWSMDMFVTFLYTEYPIKPVKENQQNITHDGDPLAGYRTPNFPPNQSPTFIDLEILSPTPTKTVKSNHSSKINYEKQLCTRQISQNPYPIRILLS
;
A
#
# COMPACT_ATOMS: atom_id res chain seq x y z
N MET A 1 -15.32 -1.11 7.76
CA MET A 1 -14.64 0.07 8.32
C MET A 1 -15.65 1.06 8.89
N ASN A 2 -15.39 1.58 10.09
CA ASN A 2 -16.14 2.69 10.67
C ASN A 2 -15.89 3.98 9.87
N ILE A 3 -16.96 4.60 9.37
CA ILE A 3 -16.87 5.82 8.57
C ILE A 3 -16.24 6.98 9.34
N HIS A 4 -16.45 7.06 10.67
CA HIS A 4 -15.88 8.10 11.50
C HIS A 4 -14.35 8.03 11.52
N ASP A 5 -13.81 6.82 11.74
CA ASP A 5 -12.37 6.59 11.79
C ASP A 5 -11.71 6.89 10.43
N LEU A 6 -12.39 6.56 9.32
CA LEU A 6 -11.95 6.96 7.99
C LEU A 6 -11.89 8.49 7.84
N ARG A 7 -12.93 9.22 8.28
CA ARG A 7 -12.94 10.69 8.19
C ARG A 7 -11.83 11.33 9.04
N GLU A 8 -11.56 10.82 10.23
CA GLU A 8 -10.44 11.29 11.04
C GLU A 8 -9.09 11.05 10.35
N ALA A 9 -8.88 9.86 9.78
CA ALA A 9 -7.66 9.54 9.03
C ALA A 9 -7.48 10.45 7.81
N GLN A 10 -8.56 10.71 7.07
CA GLN A 10 -8.54 11.63 5.94
C GLN A 10 -8.18 13.06 6.35
N VAL A 11 -8.72 13.56 7.46
CA VAL A 11 -8.37 14.90 7.98
C VAL A 11 -6.89 14.98 8.36
N ARG A 12 -6.35 13.97 9.08
CA ARG A 12 -4.91 13.92 9.41
C ARG A 12 -4.02 13.92 8.17
N HIS A 13 -4.45 13.25 7.11
CA HIS A 13 -3.71 13.19 5.85
C HIS A 13 -3.82 14.47 5.03
N GLU A 14 -5.01 15.05 4.90
CA GLU A 14 -5.24 16.33 4.21
C GLU A 14 -4.47 17.47 4.88
N ASN A 15 -4.40 17.50 6.22
CA ASN A 15 -3.60 18.49 6.95
C ASN A 15 -2.10 18.46 6.60
N ARG A 16 -1.59 17.35 6.03
CA ARG A 16 -0.20 17.19 5.58
C ARG A 16 -0.05 17.22 4.06
N LYS A 17 -1.10 17.54 3.32
CA LYS A 17 -1.13 17.47 1.85
C LYS A 17 -0.01 18.25 1.19
N GLU A 18 0.22 19.49 1.62
CA GLU A 18 1.26 20.34 1.02
C GLU A 18 2.65 19.77 1.25
N GLU A 19 2.95 19.29 2.47
CA GLU A 19 4.20 18.62 2.80
C GLU A 19 4.42 17.39 1.92
N ILE A 20 3.39 16.54 1.79
CA ILE A 20 3.43 15.34 0.96
C ILE A 20 3.69 15.71 -0.49
N LEU A 21 2.92 16.64 -1.07
CA LEU A 21 3.10 17.06 -2.47
C LEU A 21 4.49 17.64 -2.73
N ASN A 22 5.01 18.45 -1.80
CA ASN A 22 6.35 19.01 -1.90
C ASN A 22 7.42 17.92 -1.88
N SER A 23 7.33 16.95 -0.98
CA SER A 23 8.28 15.83 -0.90
C SER A 23 8.30 14.94 -2.15
N ARG A 24 7.21 14.92 -2.92
CA ARG A 24 7.05 14.05 -4.11
C ARG A 24 7.33 14.74 -5.44
N LYS A 25 7.54 16.05 -5.44
CA LYS A 25 7.77 16.86 -6.64
C LYS A 25 8.92 16.34 -7.51
N GLU A 26 10.04 16.00 -6.90
CA GLU A 26 11.21 15.47 -7.63
C GLU A 26 10.93 14.10 -8.25
N LEU A 27 10.19 13.25 -7.55
CA LEU A 27 9.78 11.93 -8.05
C LEU A 27 8.89 12.06 -9.29
N TYR A 28 7.96 13.01 -9.30
CA TYR A 28 7.13 13.28 -10.48
C TYR A 28 7.95 13.78 -11.66
N GLN A 29 8.96 14.63 -11.41
CA GLN A 29 9.87 15.09 -12.46
C GLN A 29 10.71 13.93 -13.04
N LEU A 30 11.21 13.03 -12.19
CA LEU A 30 11.92 11.83 -12.62
C LEU A 30 11.03 10.94 -13.49
N ARG A 31 9.78 10.69 -13.07
CA ARG A 31 8.79 9.94 -13.86
C ARG A 31 8.55 10.60 -15.22
N SER A 32 8.31 11.90 -15.25
CA SER A 32 8.07 12.63 -16.50
C SER A 32 9.26 12.56 -17.46
N LYS A 33 10.50 12.65 -16.94
CA LYS A 33 11.72 12.45 -17.74
C LYS A 33 11.81 11.03 -18.29
N PHE A 34 11.52 10.02 -17.46
CA PHE A 34 11.52 8.61 -17.85
C PHE A 34 10.54 8.34 -19.00
N ILE A 35 9.28 8.77 -18.88
CA ILE A 35 8.25 8.54 -19.91
C ILE A 35 8.57 9.30 -21.20
N LYS A 36 9.10 10.52 -21.09
CA LYS A 36 9.50 11.32 -22.26
C LYS A 36 10.57 10.59 -23.08
N TYR A 37 11.55 9.97 -22.41
CA TYR A 37 12.60 9.20 -23.06
C TYR A 37 12.08 7.86 -23.58
N PHE A 38 11.48 7.04 -22.72
CA PHE A 38 10.85 5.77 -23.08
C PHE A 38 9.42 5.97 -23.56
N ASN A 39 9.23 6.85 -24.54
CA ASN A 39 7.95 6.97 -25.22
C ASN A 39 7.68 5.74 -26.11
N ARG A 40 6.46 5.61 -26.65
CA ARG A 40 6.03 4.48 -27.49
C ARG A 40 7.01 4.18 -28.65
N ASN A 41 7.53 5.22 -29.30
CA ASN A 41 8.48 5.09 -30.41
C ASN A 41 9.83 4.54 -29.93
N LYS A 42 10.36 5.05 -28.81
CA LYS A 42 11.60 4.50 -28.21
C LYS A 42 11.40 3.05 -27.77
N ILE A 43 10.28 2.71 -27.12
CA ILE A 43 9.98 1.31 -26.73
C ILE A 43 9.94 0.40 -27.95
N PHE A 44 9.29 0.81 -29.05
CA PHE A 44 9.23 0.01 -30.27
C PHE A 44 10.61 -0.28 -30.86
N LYS A 45 11.49 0.73 -30.87
CA LYS A 45 12.83 0.69 -31.47
C LYS A 45 13.93 0.21 -30.53
N MET A 46 13.66 0.04 -29.23
CA MET A 46 14.70 -0.27 -28.26
C MET A 46 15.28 -1.67 -28.51
N GLU A 47 16.59 -1.78 -28.33
CA GLU A 47 17.31 -3.04 -28.37
C GLU A 47 17.33 -3.69 -26.98
N ILE A 48 17.80 -4.95 -26.90
CA ILE A 48 17.79 -5.69 -25.63
C ILE A 48 18.58 -4.95 -24.53
N ASP A 49 19.69 -4.30 -24.87
CA ASP A 49 20.55 -3.56 -23.94
C ASP A 49 19.90 -2.28 -23.40
N ASP A 50 19.03 -1.65 -24.20
CA ASP A 50 18.20 -0.53 -23.76
C ASP A 50 17.11 -0.98 -22.79
N TYR A 51 16.81 -2.28 -22.74
CA TYR A 51 15.72 -2.85 -21.94
C TYR A 51 16.19 -3.49 -20.62
N VAL A 52 17.17 -4.40 -20.69
CA VAL A 52 17.51 -5.33 -19.60
C VAL A 52 18.34 -4.70 -18.47
N ILE A 53 18.00 -5.03 -17.23
CA ILE A 53 18.86 -4.72 -16.08
C ILE A 53 20.15 -5.58 -16.11
N GLY A 54 21.26 -5.04 -15.58
CA GLY A 54 22.50 -5.79 -15.31
C GLY A 54 23.62 -5.61 -16.35
N VAL A 55 23.33 -5.04 -17.52
CA VAL A 55 24.33 -4.89 -18.62
C VAL A 55 25.43 -3.87 -18.29
N HIS A 56 25.13 -2.83 -17.51
CA HIS A 56 26.05 -1.70 -17.30
C HIS A 56 27.03 -1.83 -16.14
N SER A 57 27.14 -3.00 -15.48
CA SER A 57 28.25 -3.24 -14.53
C SER A 57 29.64 -3.19 -15.20
N HIS A 58 29.73 -3.03 -16.53
CA HIS A 58 30.99 -3.08 -17.28
C HIS A 58 31.28 -1.89 -18.23
N LYS A 59 30.40 -0.89 -18.39
CA LYS A 59 30.67 0.24 -19.32
C LYS A 59 30.43 1.60 -18.68
N ASN A 60 31.53 2.33 -18.46
CA ASN A 60 31.63 3.69 -17.93
C ASN A 60 31.03 4.76 -18.87
N ASN A 61 29.72 4.74 -19.15
CA ASN A 61 29.07 5.85 -19.85
C ASN A 61 27.99 6.50 -18.99
N SER A 62 28.35 7.67 -18.50
CA SER A 62 27.69 8.54 -17.54
C SER A 62 26.64 9.47 -18.17
N ASN A 63 25.84 9.00 -19.14
CA ASN A 63 24.74 9.80 -19.68
C ASN A 63 23.39 9.10 -19.52
N LEU A 64 22.84 9.28 -18.32
CA LEU A 64 21.43 9.55 -18.01
C LEU A 64 20.37 8.97 -18.97
N ILE A 65 20.26 7.65 -18.98
CA ILE A 65 19.09 6.88 -18.52
C ILE A 65 19.50 5.42 -18.66
N ASN A 66 19.86 4.84 -17.53
CA ASN A 66 20.04 3.40 -17.40
C ASN A 66 18.78 2.71 -17.95
N ASN A 67 18.97 1.61 -18.67
CA ASN A 67 17.96 0.81 -19.37
C ASN A 67 16.58 0.69 -18.69
N PHE A 68 15.56 0.43 -19.50
CA PHE A 68 14.14 0.50 -19.15
C PHE A 68 13.80 -0.17 -17.80
N CYS A 69 14.23 -1.43 -17.61
CA CYS A 69 13.97 -2.17 -16.36
C CYS A 69 14.68 -1.55 -15.16
N TYR A 70 15.91 -1.07 -15.31
CA TYR A 70 16.62 -0.38 -14.24
C TYR A 70 15.92 0.94 -13.87
N GLY A 71 15.50 1.74 -14.85
CA GLY A 71 14.81 3.00 -14.57
C GLY A 71 13.53 2.78 -13.77
N LEU A 72 12.73 1.78 -14.16
CA LEU A 72 11.53 1.40 -13.40
C LEU A 72 11.84 0.92 -11.98
N GLU A 73 12.86 0.08 -11.79
CA GLU A 73 13.15 -0.53 -10.48
C GLU A 73 13.90 0.42 -9.53
N ARG A 74 14.89 1.17 -10.05
CA ARG A 74 15.85 1.93 -9.23
C ARG A 74 15.57 3.42 -9.24
N GLN A 75 15.36 4.02 -10.41
CA GLN A 75 15.17 5.47 -10.51
C GLN A 75 13.78 5.89 -10.01
N LEU A 76 12.77 5.04 -10.25
CA LEU A 76 11.39 5.28 -9.85
C LEU A 76 11.00 4.53 -8.57
N ASP A 77 11.96 4.12 -7.74
CA ASP A 77 11.71 3.37 -6.48
C ASP A 77 10.78 4.13 -5.52
N GLY A 78 10.92 5.46 -5.44
CA GLY A 78 10.06 6.31 -4.61
C GLY A 78 8.59 6.35 -5.05
N LEU A 79 8.28 5.95 -6.29
CA LEU A 79 6.93 5.82 -6.83
C LEU A 79 6.48 4.35 -6.85
N GLY A 80 6.68 3.67 -5.73
CA GLY A 80 6.35 2.27 -5.53
C GLY A 80 7.54 1.35 -5.77
N ARG A 81 8.03 0.75 -4.69
CA ARG A 81 9.20 -0.12 -4.67
C ARG A 81 8.88 -1.51 -5.24
N THR A 82 9.75 -2.02 -6.10
CA THR A 82 9.68 -3.39 -6.67
C THR A 82 10.96 -4.21 -6.44
N LEU A 83 11.89 -3.66 -5.63
CA LEU A 83 13.11 -4.35 -5.19
C LEU A 83 12.79 -5.55 -4.30
N GLY A 84 13.66 -6.55 -4.34
CA GLY A 84 13.52 -7.80 -3.57
C GLY A 84 12.79 -8.93 -4.31
N ALA A 85 12.06 -8.63 -5.38
CA ALA A 85 11.53 -9.64 -6.28
C ALA A 85 12.59 -10.08 -7.32
N THR A 86 12.54 -11.33 -7.75
CA THR A 86 13.51 -11.90 -8.71
C THR A 86 13.48 -11.16 -10.05
N ALA A 87 14.62 -11.14 -10.75
CA ALA A 87 14.71 -10.52 -12.08
C ALA A 87 13.82 -11.20 -13.14
N PHE A 88 13.30 -12.40 -12.85
CA PHE A 88 12.34 -13.10 -13.72
C PHE A 88 11.08 -12.28 -14.02
N LYS A 89 10.72 -11.34 -13.13
CA LYS A 89 9.57 -10.44 -13.31
C LYS A 89 9.62 -9.60 -14.59
N PHE A 90 10.83 -9.34 -15.10
CA PHE A 90 11.09 -8.60 -16.34
C PHE A 90 11.03 -9.45 -17.61
N GLY A 91 10.90 -10.78 -17.49
CA GLY A 91 10.88 -11.69 -18.64
C GLY A 91 12.26 -11.94 -19.26
N VAL A 92 13.08 -10.90 -19.43
CA VAL A 92 14.48 -10.97 -19.90
C VAL A 92 15.35 -10.06 -19.04
N TYR A 93 16.56 -10.52 -18.69
CA TYR A 93 17.51 -9.78 -17.86
C TYR A 93 18.95 -10.25 -18.13
N TYR A 94 19.95 -9.47 -17.71
CA TYR A 94 21.36 -9.84 -17.81
C TYR A 94 21.93 -10.12 -16.42
N GLY A 95 22.66 -11.23 -16.27
CA GLY A 95 23.39 -11.53 -15.04
C GLY A 95 23.51 -13.02 -14.75
N GLN A 96 23.67 -13.34 -13.46
CA GLN A 96 23.95 -14.69 -12.95
C GLN A 96 22.74 -15.32 -12.27
N VAL A 97 22.74 -16.64 -12.13
CA VAL A 97 21.83 -17.39 -11.26
C VAL A 97 22.63 -18.32 -10.34
N GLU A 98 21.99 -18.91 -9.35
CA GLU A 98 22.69 -19.79 -8.40
C GLU A 98 23.36 -20.99 -9.09
N SER A 99 22.64 -21.63 -10.00
CA SER A 99 23.13 -22.79 -10.77
C SER A 99 24.16 -22.45 -11.83
N ASP A 100 24.34 -21.17 -12.17
CA ASP A 100 25.17 -20.72 -13.28
C ASP A 100 25.62 -19.28 -13.05
N LYS A 101 26.88 -19.13 -12.64
CA LYS A 101 27.53 -17.86 -12.29
C LYS A 101 28.07 -17.09 -13.50
N THR A 102 27.74 -17.49 -14.73
CA THR A 102 28.13 -16.74 -15.93
C THR A 102 27.22 -15.55 -16.13
N ASP A 103 27.82 -14.39 -16.41
CA ASP A 103 27.09 -13.20 -16.85
C ASP A 103 26.67 -13.35 -18.30
N LYS A 104 25.36 -13.46 -18.51
CA LYS A 104 24.75 -13.56 -19.84
C LYS A 104 23.30 -13.11 -19.81
N TYR A 105 22.70 -12.91 -20.98
CA TYR A 105 21.26 -12.75 -21.08
C TYR A 105 20.55 -14.02 -20.66
N ARG A 106 19.50 -13.83 -19.87
CA ARG A 106 18.62 -14.88 -19.37
C ARG A 106 17.19 -14.47 -19.62
N PHE A 107 16.32 -15.46 -19.78
CA PHE A 107 14.93 -15.23 -20.11
C PHE A 107 14.04 -16.27 -19.44
N VAL A 108 12.78 -15.90 -19.24
CA VAL A 108 11.74 -16.82 -18.76
C VAL A 108 11.18 -17.57 -19.97
N LYS A 109 11.17 -18.91 -19.88
CA LYS A 109 10.81 -19.82 -20.99
C LYS A 109 9.45 -19.53 -21.64
N LYS A 110 8.49 -18.98 -20.88
CA LYS A 110 7.16 -18.62 -21.42
C LYS A 110 7.22 -17.55 -22.52
N PHE A 111 8.30 -16.79 -22.60
CA PHE A 111 8.47 -15.76 -23.63
C PHE A 111 9.25 -16.25 -24.85
N GLY A 112 9.84 -17.44 -24.85
CA GLY A 112 10.55 -17.94 -26.03
C GLY A 112 11.60 -18.99 -25.68
N THR A 113 12.34 -19.42 -26.71
CA THR A 113 13.40 -20.42 -26.63
C THR A 113 14.81 -19.81 -26.65
N THR A 114 14.92 -18.54 -27.05
CA THR A 114 16.15 -17.75 -27.03
C THR A 114 15.93 -16.39 -26.36
N HIS A 115 16.99 -15.76 -25.85
CA HIS A 115 16.88 -14.41 -25.28
C HIS A 115 16.41 -13.34 -26.27
N GLN A 116 16.76 -13.43 -27.56
CA GLN A 116 16.27 -12.50 -28.57
C GLN A 116 14.77 -12.67 -28.84
N GLU A 117 14.32 -13.91 -29.01
CA GLU A 117 12.89 -14.23 -29.18
C GLU A 117 12.09 -13.77 -27.96
N ALA A 118 12.57 -14.12 -26.75
CA ALA A 118 11.96 -13.69 -25.51
C ALA A 118 11.89 -12.17 -25.37
N PHE A 119 12.95 -11.46 -25.79
CA PHE A 119 12.94 -10.01 -25.77
C PHE A 119 11.90 -9.42 -26.73
N GLN A 120 11.78 -9.95 -27.95
CA GLN A 120 10.75 -9.48 -28.89
C GLN A 120 9.35 -9.71 -28.32
N ASN A 121 9.07 -10.89 -27.76
CA ASN A 121 7.77 -11.21 -27.18
C ASN A 121 7.46 -10.35 -25.94
N VAL A 122 8.44 -10.09 -25.08
CA VAL A 122 8.29 -9.16 -23.95
C VAL A 122 8.05 -7.73 -24.43
N LYS A 123 8.75 -7.28 -25.48
CA LYS A 123 8.56 -5.93 -26.06
C LYS A 123 7.16 -5.78 -26.67
N THR A 124 6.68 -6.78 -27.38
CA THR A 124 5.29 -6.82 -27.89
C THR A 124 4.29 -6.73 -26.75
N ALA A 125 4.44 -7.58 -25.72
CA ALA A 125 3.57 -7.55 -24.54
C ALA A 125 3.61 -6.21 -23.78
N LEU A 126 4.77 -5.54 -23.74
CA LEU A 126 4.91 -4.21 -23.15
C LEU A 126 4.12 -3.15 -23.95
N ILE A 127 4.22 -3.17 -25.27
CA ILE A 127 3.48 -2.24 -26.14
C ILE A 127 1.98 -2.45 -26.02
N GLU A 128 1.54 -3.72 -26.04
CA GLU A 128 0.15 -4.11 -25.82
C GLU A 128 -0.35 -3.64 -24.46
N LEU A 129 0.41 -3.87 -23.38
CA LEU A 129 0.04 -3.41 -22.05
C LEU A 129 -0.18 -1.89 -21.98
N ILE A 130 0.71 -1.11 -22.60
CA ILE A 130 0.59 0.36 -22.61
C ILE A 130 -0.63 0.77 -23.47
N ASN A 131 -0.94 0.06 -24.56
CA ASN A 131 -2.16 0.30 -25.35
C ASN A 131 -3.43 -0.03 -24.56
N SER A 132 -3.51 -1.22 -23.97
CA SER A 132 -4.67 -1.64 -23.17
C SER A 132 -4.85 -0.76 -21.93
N GLY A 133 -3.74 -0.31 -21.33
CA GLY A 133 -3.73 0.65 -20.23
C GLY A 133 -4.30 2.03 -20.59
N GLU A 134 -3.91 2.59 -21.74
CA GLU A 134 -4.44 3.88 -22.20
C GLU A 134 -5.94 3.81 -22.50
N ASN A 135 -6.42 2.66 -22.99
CA ASN A 135 -7.82 2.44 -23.35
C ASN A 135 -8.63 1.77 -22.25
N GLU A 136 -8.07 1.61 -21.04
CA GLU A 136 -8.69 0.99 -19.87
C GLU A 136 -9.31 -0.40 -20.11
N LYS A 137 -8.69 -1.20 -20.99
CA LYS A 137 -9.16 -2.54 -21.33
C LYS A 137 -8.68 -3.56 -20.28
N ILE A 138 -9.42 -3.66 -19.18
CA ILE A 138 -9.02 -4.42 -17.99
C ILE A 138 -8.76 -5.90 -18.29
N GLU A 139 -9.59 -6.52 -19.11
CA GLU A 139 -9.46 -7.95 -19.47
C GLU A 139 -8.16 -8.20 -20.25
N GLU A 140 -7.84 -7.34 -21.23
CA GLU A 140 -6.57 -7.43 -21.96
C GLU A 140 -5.36 -7.21 -21.04
N ILE A 141 -5.47 -6.34 -20.04
CA ILE A 141 -4.41 -6.13 -19.03
C ILE A 141 -4.23 -7.40 -18.17
N VAL A 142 -5.32 -8.08 -17.81
CA VAL A 142 -5.27 -9.34 -17.05
C VAL A 142 -4.62 -10.45 -17.87
N GLU A 143 -5.02 -10.60 -19.13
CA GLU A 143 -4.49 -11.62 -20.05
C GLU A 143 -3.03 -11.37 -20.46
N ASN A 144 -2.57 -10.12 -20.39
CA ASN A 144 -1.20 -9.77 -20.73
C ASN A 144 -0.17 -10.63 -19.94
N PRO A 145 0.83 -11.23 -20.63
CA PRO A 145 1.68 -12.26 -20.06
C PRO A 145 2.77 -11.73 -19.10
N LEU A 146 2.94 -10.41 -18.99
CA LEU A 146 3.89 -9.80 -18.06
C LEU A 146 3.50 -10.10 -16.60
N SER A 147 4.50 -10.12 -15.70
CA SER A 147 4.24 -10.41 -14.28
C SER A 147 3.30 -9.35 -13.67
N PRO A 148 2.40 -9.71 -12.73
CA PRO A 148 1.46 -8.74 -12.15
C PRO A 148 2.12 -7.52 -11.51
N MET A 149 3.31 -7.70 -10.92
CA MET A 149 4.12 -6.61 -10.36
C MET A 149 4.61 -5.66 -11.45
N PHE A 150 5.11 -6.21 -12.56
CA PHE A 150 5.62 -5.43 -13.67
C PHE A 150 4.49 -4.71 -14.41
N LYS A 151 3.34 -5.37 -14.62
CA LYS A 151 2.12 -4.77 -15.17
C LYS A 151 1.72 -3.53 -14.38
N GLY A 152 1.57 -3.69 -13.06
CA GLY A 152 1.24 -2.57 -12.18
C GLY A 152 2.27 -1.43 -12.26
N LYS A 153 3.57 -1.75 -12.22
CA LYS A 153 4.63 -0.73 -12.24
C LYS A 153 4.64 0.06 -13.55
N ILE A 154 4.48 -0.61 -14.69
CA ILE A 154 4.41 0.03 -16.00
C ILE A 154 3.17 0.94 -16.05
N LEU A 155 1.99 0.39 -15.76
CA LEU A 155 0.72 1.11 -15.84
C LEU A 155 0.68 2.35 -14.94
N SER A 156 1.09 2.23 -13.67
CA SER A 156 1.14 3.39 -12.75
C SER A 156 2.24 4.40 -13.12
N THR A 157 3.23 3.99 -13.91
CA THR A 157 4.25 4.90 -14.43
C THR A 157 3.68 5.70 -15.59
N TYR A 158 3.12 5.05 -16.61
CA TYR A 158 2.60 5.73 -17.82
C TYR A 158 1.27 6.47 -17.58
N PHE A 159 0.39 5.96 -16.73
CA PHE A 159 -0.93 6.54 -16.45
C PHE A 159 -1.12 6.70 -14.93
N PRO A 160 -0.37 7.62 -14.29
CA PRO A 160 -0.29 7.75 -12.84
C PRO A 160 -1.59 8.23 -12.18
N ASP A 161 -2.50 8.83 -12.95
CA ASP A 161 -3.79 9.29 -12.44
C ASP A 161 -4.85 8.17 -12.49
N ARG A 162 -4.57 7.08 -13.21
CA ARG A 162 -5.51 5.96 -13.41
C ARG A 162 -5.13 4.70 -12.64
N TYR A 163 -3.84 4.37 -12.56
CA TYR A 163 -3.39 3.10 -11.98
C TYR A 163 -2.61 3.25 -10.69
N LEU A 164 -2.97 2.41 -9.72
CA LEU A 164 -2.42 2.39 -8.37
C LEU A 164 -0.99 1.82 -8.34
N ASN A 165 -0.05 2.51 -7.67
CA ASN A 165 1.34 2.08 -7.52
C ASN A 165 1.59 1.13 -6.33
N ILE A 166 0.73 0.13 -6.16
CA ILE A 166 0.88 -0.96 -5.16
C ILE A 166 1.08 -2.28 -5.89
N PHE A 167 2.22 -2.95 -5.68
CA PHE A 167 2.63 -4.10 -6.49
C PHE A 167 2.70 -5.45 -5.76
N SER A 168 2.61 -5.43 -4.43
CA SER A 168 2.55 -6.64 -3.61
C SER A 168 1.10 -7.10 -3.49
N ASP A 169 0.82 -8.34 -3.90
CA ASP A 169 -0.52 -8.93 -3.75
C ASP A 169 -0.97 -8.95 -2.29
N LYS A 170 -0.03 -9.25 -1.38
CA LYS A 170 -0.25 -9.19 0.06
C LYS A 170 -0.68 -7.80 0.52
N HIS A 171 -0.07 -6.74 0.00
CA HIS A 171 -0.45 -5.38 0.38
C HIS A 171 -1.81 -5.00 -0.20
N LEU A 172 -2.12 -5.43 -1.42
CA LEU A 172 -3.45 -5.26 -2.00
C LEU A 172 -4.52 -5.92 -1.12
N ASN A 173 -4.32 -7.19 -0.75
CA ASN A 173 -5.26 -7.91 0.13
C ASN A 173 -5.40 -7.22 1.49
N PHE A 174 -4.29 -6.76 2.07
CA PHE A 174 -4.31 -6.02 3.34
C PHE A 174 -5.21 -4.78 3.26
N PHE A 175 -5.01 -3.92 2.26
CA PHE A 175 -5.81 -2.69 2.12
C PHE A 175 -7.26 -2.99 1.74
N ILE A 176 -7.52 -4.02 0.94
CA ILE A 176 -8.87 -4.50 0.64
C ILE A 176 -9.60 -4.90 1.94
N SER A 177 -8.96 -5.66 2.82
CA SER A 177 -9.53 -6.03 4.12
C SER A 177 -9.69 -4.84 5.08
N GLN A 178 -8.80 -3.84 5.05
CA GLN A 178 -8.97 -2.62 5.86
C GLN A 178 -10.28 -1.86 5.54
N PHE A 179 -10.77 -2.00 4.32
CA PHE A 179 -11.95 -1.30 3.81
C PHE A 179 -13.18 -2.20 3.65
N ASP A 180 -13.16 -3.41 4.21
CA ASP A 180 -14.21 -4.43 4.11
C ASP A 180 -14.59 -4.75 2.64
N LEU A 181 -13.62 -4.68 1.73
CA LEU A 181 -13.80 -5.04 0.32
C LEU A 181 -13.49 -6.52 0.06
N ASP A 182 -13.08 -7.26 1.09
CA ASP A 182 -12.42 -8.57 1.05
C ASP A 182 -13.39 -9.74 0.89
N THR A 183 -14.23 -9.66 -0.15
CA THR A 183 -15.04 -10.79 -0.59
C THR A 183 -14.16 -11.98 -1.00
N VAL A 184 -14.64 -13.21 -0.77
CA VAL A 184 -13.93 -14.45 -1.13
C VAL A 184 -13.47 -14.45 -2.59
N ASP A 185 -14.31 -13.93 -3.48
CA ASP A 185 -14.00 -13.82 -4.91
C ASP A 185 -12.86 -12.82 -5.17
N LEU A 186 -12.92 -11.61 -4.60
CA LEU A 186 -11.93 -10.56 -4.89
C LEU A 186 -10.53 -10.90 -4.35
N ILE A 187 -10.42 -11.52 -3.18
CA ILE A 187 -9.11 -11.89 -2.60
C ILE A 187 -8.36 -12.89 -3.49
N ASN A 188 -9.09 -13.75 -4.20
CA ASN A 188 -8.50 -14.79 -5.05
C ASN A 188 -8.32 -14.35 -6.51
N LYS A 189 -8.83 -13.17 -6.89
CA LYS A 189 -8.72 -12.62 -8.25
C LYS A 189 -7.31 -12.09 -8.57
N ASP A 190 -7.08 -11.85 -9.86
CA ASP A 190 -5.84 -11.24 -10.35
C ASP A 190 -5.59 -9.87 -9.66
N PRO A 191 -4.32 -9.53 -9.34
CA PRO A 191 -3.96 -8.23 -8.75
C PRO A 191 -4.46 -6.99 -9.51
N VAL A 192 -4.76 -7.09 -10.80
CA VAL A 192 -5.39 -6.02 -11.57
C VAL A 192 -6.77 -5.68 -11.00
N TYR A 193 -7.64 -6.68 -10.80
CA TYR A 193 -8.98 -6.47 -10.23
C TYR A 193 -8.94 -5.92 -8.80
N LYS A 194 -7.94 -6.33 -8.02
CA LYS A 194 -7.71 -5.79 -6.67
C LYS A 194 -7.39 -4.30 -6.68
N ARG A 195 -6.59 -3.84 -7.65
CA ARG A 195 -6.33 -2.41 -7.84
C ARG A 195 -7.57 -1.66 -8.31
N GLU A 196 -8.37 -2.26 -9.20
CA GLU A 196 -9.64 -1.67 -9.65
C GLU A 196 -10.61 -1.48 -8.48
N ALA A 197 -10.70 -2.45 -7.57
CA ALA A 197 -11.52 -2.33 -6.37
C ALA A 197 -11.08 -1.14 -5.48
N LEU A 198 -9.78 -0.99 -5.24
CA LEU A 198 -9.23 0.13 -4.46
C LEU A 198 -9.40 1.48 -5.19
N PHE A 199 -9.26 1.51 -6.51
CA PHE A 199 -9.50 2.69 -7.34
C PHE A 199 -10.98 3.12 -7.26
N ASN A 200 -11.90 2.18 -7.39
CA ASN A 200 -13.34 2.43 -7.27
C ASN A 200 -13.71 2.93 -5.88
N PHE A 201 -13.18 2.29 -4.83
CA PHE A 201 -13.38 2.72 -3.45
C PHE A 201 -12.92 4.18 -3.22
N LYS A 202 -11.73 4.52 -3.71
CA LYS A 202 -11.21 5.90 -3.66
C LYS A 202 -12.16 6.88 -4.36
N ASN A 203 -12.66 6.56 -5.55
CA ASN A 203 -13.46 7.47 -6.36
C ASN A 203 -14.94 7.56 -5.92
N GLN A 204 -15.44 6.58 -5.17
CA GLN A 204 -16.77 6.64 -4.56
C GLN A 204 -16.78 7.50 -3.29
N ASP A 205 -15.62 7.71 -2.66
CA ASP A 205 -15.53 8.53 -1.46
C ASP A 205 -15.48 10.05 -1.81
N PRO A 206 -16.32 10.89 -1.17
CA PRO A 206 -16.44 12.31 -1.49
C PRO A 206 -15.15 13.11 -1.28
N VAL A 207 -14.25 12.67 -0.41
CA VAL A 207 -12.96 13.33 -0.14
C VAL A 207 -11.89 12.77 -1.07
N MET A 208 -11.72 11.44 -1.08
CA MET A 208 -10.61 10.80 -1.77
C MET A 208 -10.73 10.82 -3.30
N GLN A 209 -11.92 11.01 -3.86
CA GLN A 209 -12.10 11.20 -5.31
C GLN A 209 -11.24 12.35 -5.86
N ASN A 210 -11.02 13.39 -5.04
CA ASN A 210 -10.23 14.57 -5.41
C ASN A 210 -8.72 14.40 -5.21
N TRP A 211 -8.28 13.25 -4.68
CA TRP A 211 -6.86 12.94 -4.53
C TRP A 211 -6.28 12.38 -5.82
N SER A 212 -5.00 12.65 -6.07
CA SER A 212 -4.23 11.85 -7.05
C SER A 212 -4.08 10.41 -6.55
N MET A 213 -3.81 9.45 -7.44
CA MET A 213 -3.57 8.06 -7.00
C MET A 213 -2.42 7.97 -6.01
N ASP A 214 -1.36 8.74 -6.23
CA ASP A 214 -0.18 8.68 -5.40
C ASP A 214 -0.40 9.31 -4.01
N MET A 215 -1.29 10.32 -3.92
CA MET A 215 -1.76 10.84 -2.64
C MET A 215 -2.61 9.81 -1.89
N PHE A 216 -3.48 9.09 -2.60
CA PHE A 216 -4.24 7.98 -2.03
C PHE A 216 -3.33 6.84 -1.56
N VAL A 217 -2.33 6.42 -2.34
CA VAL A 217 -1.38 5.39 -1.89
C VAL A 217 -0.56 5.84 -0.69
N THR A 218 -0.16 7.12 -0.65
CA THR A 218 0.53 7.66 0.53
C THR A 218 -0.38 7.63 1.76
N PHE A 219 -1.67 7.94 1.61
CA PHE A 219 -2.67 7.79 2.67
C PHE A 219 -2.73 6.35 3.18
N LEU A 220 -2.86 5.38 2.26
CA LEU A 220 -2.92 3.96 2.61
C LEU A 220 -1.73 3.53 3.47
N TYR A 221 -0.50 3.81 3.03
CA TYR A 221 0.68 3.39 3.78
C TYR A 221 0.95 4.19 5.06
N THR A 222 0.41 5.41 5.18
CA THR A 222 0.65 6.26 6.35
C THR A 222 -0.38 6.01 7.45
N GLU A 223 -1.66 5.93 7.10
CA GLU A 223 -2.75 5.75 8.07
C GLU A 223 -3.02 4.27 8.36
N TYR A 224 -2.69 3.37 7.43
CA TYR A 224 -2.80 1.91 7.59
C TYR A 224 -1.45 1.22 7.35
N PRO A 225 -0.43 1.48 8.18
CA PRO A 225 0.93 1.01 7.95
C PRO A 225 1.03 -0.51 8.03
N ILE A 226 1.61 -1.12 7.00
CA ILE A 226 1.91 -2.55 6.96
C ILE A 226 3.24 -2.78 7.68
N LYS A 227 3.23 -3.49 8.81
CA LYS A 227 4.48 -3.88 9.47
C LYS A 227 5.24 -4.92 8.63
N PRO A 228 6.57 -4.82 8.50
CA PRO A 228 7.35 -5.85 7.83
C PRO A 228 7.17 -7.18 8.55
N VAL A 229 6.85 -8.23 7.80
CA VAL A 229 6.79 -9.58 8.37
C VAL A 229 8.21 -9.98 8.73
N LYS A 230 8.48 -10.04 10.03
CA LYS A 230 9.64 -10.78 10.53
C LYS A 230 9.27 -12.26 10.38
N GLU A 231 9.93 -12.97 9.47
CA GLU A 231 9.69 -14.40 9.20
C GLU A 231 9.91 -15.33 10.41
N ASN A 232 10.31 -14.80 11.58
CA ASN A 232 10.64 -15.59 12.78
C ASN A 232 9.82 -15.24 14.04
N GLN A 233 8.60 -14.68 13.92
CA GLN A 233 7.75 -14.39 15.10
C GLN A 233 6.51 -15.30 15.21
N GLN A 234 6.64 -16.59 14.91
CA GLN A 234 5.61 -17.55 15.31
C GLN A 234 5.60 -17.87 16.81
N ASN A 235 6.55 -17.38 17.63
CA ASN A 235 6.53 -17.55 19.08
C ASN A 235 7.23 -16.39 19.81
N ILE A 236 6.70 -15.17 19.72
CA ILE A 236 6.93 -14.21 20.81
C ILE A 236 5.58 -13.99 21.46
N THR A 237 5.31 -14.76 22.50
CA THR A 237 4.41 -14.33 23.56
C THR A 237 4.92 -12.97 24.01
N HIS A 238 4.20 -11.89 23.69
CA HIS A 238 4.44 -10.57 24.25
C HIS A 238 4.07 -10.61 25.74
N ASP A 239 4.86 -11.34 26.52
CA ASP A 239 4.66 -11.48 27.95
C ASP A 239 5.16 -10.16 28.57
N GLY A 240 4.23 -9.20 28.71
CA GLY A 240 4.48 -7.92 29.38
C GLY A 240 4.09 -6.63 28.64
N ASP A 241 3.63 -6.65 27.39
CA ASP A 241 3.02 -5.44 26.75
C ASP A 241 1.50 -5.58 26.73
N PRO A 242 0.76 -4.88 27.62
CA PRO A 242 -0.70 -4.92 27.67
C PRO A 242 -1.36 -4.47 26.35
N LEU A 243 -0.62 -3.76 25.50
CA LEU A 243 -1.11 -3.23 24.24
C LEU A 243 -0.65 -4.04 23.03
N ALA A 244 0.05 -5.17 23.20
CA ALA A 244 0.59 -5.95 22.07
C ALA A 244 -0.49 -6.30 21.04
N GLY A 245 -1.66 -6.77 21.48
CA GLY A 245 -2.80 -7.08 20.60
C GLY A 245 -3.41 -5.86 19.90
N TYR A 246 -3.33 -4.68 20.51
CA TYR A 246 -3.84 -3.41 19.95
C TYR A 246 -2.83 -2.75 19.00
N ARG A 247 -1.54 -3.02 19.19
CA ARG A 247 -0.46 -2.52 18.33
C ARG A 247 -0.34 -3.31 17.02
N THR A 248 -0.91 -4.52 16.96
CA THR A 248 -0.96 -5.38 15.78
C THR A 248 -2.30 -6.09 15.67
N PRO A 249 -3.40 -5.36 15.43
CA PRO A 249 -4.68 -6.01 15.23
C PRO A 249 -4.59 -6.84 13.95
N ASN A 250 -4.66 -8.16 14.10
CA ASN A 250 -4.78 -9.08 12.98
C ASN A 250 -6.26 -9.19 12.65
N PHE A 251 -6.66 -8.56 11.55
CA PHE A 251 -8.01 -8.73 10.99
C PHE A 251 -7.92 -9.84 9.94
N PRO A 252 -8.23 -11.09 10.30
CA PRO A 252 -8.23 -12.15 9.30
C PRO A 252 -9.26 -11.80 8.22
N PRO A 253 -8.95 -12.06 6.94
CA PRO A 253 -9.85 -11.73 5.87
C PRO A 253 -11.16 -12.53 5.97
N ASN A 254 -12.27 -11.93 5.51
CA ASN A 254 -13.57 -12.59 5.36
C ASN A 254 -14.08 -13.24 6.68
N GLN A 255 -14.10 -12.49 7.77
CA GLN A 255 -14.72 -12.93 9.02
C GLN A 255 -16.24 -13.07 8.87
N SER A 256 -16.80 -14.15 9.38
CA SER A 256 -18.25 -14.30 9.54
C SER A 256 -18.68 -13.73 10.89
N PRO A 257 -19.83 -13.06 10.97
CA PRO A 257 -20.37 -12.59 12.24
C PRO A 257 -20.69 -13.79 13.13
N THR A 258 -20.11 -13.80 14.32
CA THR A 258 -20.47 -14.72 15.40
C THR A 258 -21.32 -14.00 16.43
N PHE A 259 -22.49 -14.55 16.74
CA PHE A 259 -23.28 -14.09 17.87
C PHE A 259 -22.57 -14.52 19.16
N ILE A 260 -22.28 -13.53 20.01
CA ILE A 260 -21.75 -13.77 21.35
C ILE A 260 -22.90 -13.50 22.30
N ASP A 261 -23.44 -14.57 22.89
CA ASP A 261 -24.39 -14.46 23.99
C ASP A 261 -23.63 -14.01 25.23
N LEU A 262 -23.78 -12.73 25.56
CA LEU A 262 -23.25 -12.18 26.80
C LEU A 262 -24.17 -12.59 27.95
N GLU A 263 -23.76 -13.61 28.69
CA GLU A 263 -24.39 -13.90 29.98
C GLU A 263 -24.09 -12.77 30.96
N ILE A 264 -25.09 -11.93 31.22
CA ILE A 264 -25.03 -10.97 32.32
C ILE A 264 -25.05 -11.79 33.61
N LEU A 265 -23.88 -12.01 34.19
CA LEU A 265 -23.77 -12.62 35.51
C LEU A 265 -24.55 -11.74 36.50
N SER A 266 -25.57 -12.34 37.12
CA SER A 266 -26.30 -11.70 38.21
C SER A 266 -25.31 -11.35 39.31
N PRO A 267 -25.41 -10.15 39.94
CA PRO A 267 -24.49 -9.76 41.00
C PRO A 267 -24.46 -10.84 42.08
N THR A 268 -23.26 -11.39 42.33
CA THR A 268 -23.06 -12.43 43.34
C THR A 268 -23.51 -11.88 44.70
N PRO A 269 -24.42 -12.55 45.43
CA PRO A 269 -24.83 -12.06 46.74
C PRO A 269 -23.61 -12.11 47.68
N THR A 270 -23.08 -10.94 47.99
CA THR A 270 -22.02 -10.77 48.98
C THR A 270 -22.51 -11.36 50.30
N LYS A 271 -21.79 -12.36 50.83
CA LYS A 271 -22.03 -12.88 52.18
C LYS A 271 -21.97 -11.71 53.16
N THR A 272 -23.11 -11.39 53.75
CA THR A 272 -23.24 -10.40 54.83
C THR A 272 -22.40 -10.82 56.02
N VAL A 273 -21.24 -10.18 56.20
CA VAL A 273 -20.61 -10.08 57.52
C VAL A 273 -21.35 -8.98 58.26
N LYS A 274 -22.02 -9.35 59.35
CA LYS A 274 -22.62 -8.40 60.29
C LYS A 274 -21.48 -7.63 60.99
N SER A 275 -21.42 -6.32 60.80
CA SER A 275 -20.83 -5.41 61.80
C SER A 275 -21.64 -4.13 61.87
N ASN A 276 -21.91 -3.70 63.11
CA ASN A 276 -22.81 -2.63 63.49
C ASN A 276 -22.36 -1.23 63.02
N HIS A 277 -23.38 -0.41 62.73
CA HIS A 277 -23.44 1.06 62.74
C HIS A 277 -22.46 1.88 61.86
N SER A 278 -23.00 2.52 60.82
CA SER A 278 -22.75 3.94 60.47
C SER A 278 -23.62 4.34 59.26
N SER A 279 -24.11 5.58 59.27
CA SER A 279 -25.10 6.22 58.41
C SER A 279 -24.94 6.00 56.89
N LYS A 280 -26.09 5.82 56.20
CA LYS A 280 -26.20 5.78 54.72
C LYS A 280 -25.55 7.01 54.08
N ILE A 281 -24.50 6.79 53.29
CA ILE A 281 -23.92 7.80 52.40
C ILE A 281 -24.87 7.95 51.20
N ASN A 282 -25.41 9.15 51.02
CA ASN A 282 -26.23 9.52 49.86
C ASN A 282 -25.30 10.06 48.76
N TYR A 283 -25.07 9.23 47.73
CA TYR A 283 -24.15 9.52 46.64
C TYR A 283 -24.64 10.63 45.68
N GLU A 284 -25.93 10.95 45.66
CA GLU A 284 -26.45 12.09 44.87
C GLU A 284 -26.00 13.43 45.44
N LYS A 285 -25.83 13.53 46.78
CA LYS A 285 -25.30 14.76 47.41
C LYS A 285 -23.82 15.00 47.14
N GLN A 286 -23.02 13.96 46.83
CA GLN A 286 -21.59 14.12 46.55
C GLN A 286 -21.30 14.66 45.13
N LEU A 287 -22.24 14.50 44.19
CA LEU A 287 -22.10 15.03 42.83
C LEU A 287 -22.34 16.54 42.77
N CYS A 288 -23.28 17.08 43.57
CA CYS A 288 -23.51 18.52 43.65
C CYS A 288 -22.35 19.31 44.30
N THR A 289 -21.62 18.74 45.26
CA THR A 289 -20.58 19.50 45.99
C THR A 289 -19.26 19.61 45.23
N ARG A 290 -18.99 18.73 44.25
CA ARG A 290 -17.75 18.78 43.45
C ARG A 290 -17.75 19.84 42.34
N GLN A 291 -18.91 20.40 41.99
CA GLN A 291 -19.01 21.48 41.01
C GLN A 291 -18.77 22.90 41.59
N ILE A 292 -18.63 23.06 42.91
CA ILE A 292 -18.57 24.40 43.56
C ILE A 292 -17.17 24.74 44.13
N SER A 293 -16.19 23.85 44.07
CA SER A 293 -14.85 24.12 44.62
C SER A 293 -13.78 23.69 43.63
N GLN A 294 -13.36 24.62 42.76
CA GLN A 294 -11.98 24.92 42.35
C GLN A 294 -12.03 25.91 41.16
N ASN A 295 -12.02 27.22 41.43
CA ASN A 295 -10.88 28.12 41.15
C ASN A 295 -11.33 29.61 41.06
N PRO A 296 -10.88 30.50 41.96
CA PRO A 296 -11.05 31.94 41.84
C PRO A 296 -9.79 32.59 41.25
N TYR A 297 -9.88 33.16 40.06
CA TYR A 297 -8.95 34.19 39.61
C TYR A 297 -9.72 35.48 39.33
N PRO A 298 -9.40 36.60 40.01
CA PRO A 298 -10.04 37.88 39.72
C PRO A 298 -9.39 38.50 38.48
N ILE A 299 -10.14 38.63 37.39
CA ILE A 299 -9.80 39.55 36.30
C ILE A 299 -10.11 40.96 36.80
N ARG A 300 -9.06 41.72 37.13
CA ARG A 300 -9.16 43.18 37.29
C ARG A 300 -9.32 43.81 35.91
N ILE A 301 -10.49 44.40 35.66
CA ILE A 301 -10.72 45.34 34.58
C ILE A 301 -10.06 46.66 35.01
N LEU A 302 -9.10 47.15 34.23
CA LEU A 302 -8.70 48.56 34.23
C LEU A 302 -9.16 49.16 32.90
N LEU A 303 -10.22 49.97 32.99
CA LEU A 303 -10.59 50.95 31.99
C LEU A 303 -10.00 52.29 32.41
N SER A 304 -9.08 52.80 31.60
CA SER A 304 -8.87 54.22 31.29
C SER A 304 -7.87 54.31 30.16
#